data_AF-A0A954H093-F1
#
_entry.id   AF-A0A954H093-F1
#
_cell.length_a   1.000
_cell.length_b   1.000
_cell.length_c   1.000
_cell.angle_alpha   90.00
_cell.angle_beta   90.00
_cell.angle_gamma   90.00
#
_symmetry.space_group_name_H-M   'P 1'
#
loop_
_entity.id
_entity.type
_entity.pdbx_description
1 polymer ?
#
loop_
_entity_poly.entity_id
_entity_poly.type
_entity_poly.pdbx_seq_one_letter_code
_entity_poly.pdbx_strand_id
1 'polypeptide(L)'
;MLELLKRIHWSIPVLSLAIYAFGLAGLQRADELYGASRLFERQLIWAAIAIPVMMATVAVPYRSLRSFSTPAYLLCVVLLVVVLFMPAINGSRRWIPLGFLDFQPSEVTRLTFILALAAHLMHQDRHRNLTGLTIPFLMTFVPLLLVLKEPDLGTAMLFLPVLFAVLFAAGARTKHLTMAAITGLLLMPVLWTQMNAEQRSRVVSVFRQQDGGNAPAGDGFHLHQSKQILSLGGIRGLTMEDAESLEDPATLQLPAARTDFIFVMIGERFGLLGCSVLLLLYAV
;
A
#
# COMPACT_ATOMS: atom_id res chain seq x y z
N MET A 1 7.35 -24.73 -18.11
CA MET A 1 7.88 -23.44 -17.63
C MET A 1 8.18 -22.47 -18.78
N LEU A 2 9.02 -22.85 -19.76
CA LEU A 2 9.39 -21.98 -20.89
C LEU A 2 8.20 -21.48 -21.75
N GLU A 3 7.22 -22.35 -22.01
CA GLU A 3 5.98 -21.98 -22.72
C GLU A 3 5.07 -21.03 -21.93
N LEU A 4 5.14 -21.05 -20.59
CA LEU A 4 4.41 -20.11 -19.71
C LEU A 4 5.10 -18.75 -19.71
N LEU A 5 6.44 -18.74 -19.64
CA LEU A 5 7.26 -17.53 -19.71
C LEU A 5 7.03 -16.73 -21.00
N LYS A 6 6.86 -17.41 -22.14
CA LYS A 6 6.55 -16.75 -23.43
C LYS A 6 5.20 -16.05 -23.47
N ARG A 7 4.26 -16.41 -22.58
CA ARG A 7 2.91 -15.81 -22.50
C ARG A 7 2.86 -14.59 -21.59
N ILE A 8 3.94 -14.31 -20.86
CA ILE A 8 4.01 -13.17 -19.94
C ILE A 8 4.25 -11.90 -20.78
N HIS A 9 3.42 -10.89 -20.56
CA HIS A 9 3.72 -9.54 -21.02
C HIS A 9 4.88 -9.00 -20.19
N TRP A 10 6.11 -9.15 -20.70
CA TRP A 10 7.35 -8.79 -19.97
C TRP A 10 7.42 -7.32 -19.53
N SER A 11 6.62 -6.44 -20.12
CA SER A 11 6.53 -5.03 -19.72
C SER A 11 6.23 -4.88 -18.22
N ILE A 12 5.23 -5.58 -17.68
CA ILE A 12 4.80 -5.44 -16.28
C ILE A 12 5.90 -5.82 -15.28
N PRO A 13 6.50 -7.03 -15.36
CA PRO A 13 7.56 -7.40 -14.43
C PRO A 13 8.83 -6.57 -14.61
N VAL A 14 9.17 -6.13 -15.82
CA VAL A 14 10.31 -5.21 -16.04
C VAL A 14 10.05 -3.86 -15.39
N LEU A 15 8.86 -3.27 -15.57
CA LEU A 15 8.47 -2.01 -14.94
C LEU A 15 8.44 -2.14 -13.41
N SER A 16 7.90 -3.26 -12.90
CA SER A 16 7.87 -3.55 -11.46
C SER A 16 9.27 -3.65 -10.87
N LEU A 17 10.21 -4.29 -11.58
CA LEU A 17 11.61 -4.38 -11.17
C LEU A 17 12.30 -3.02 -11.22
N ALA A 18 11.98 -2.18 -12.21
CA ALA A 18 12.51 -0.82 -12.29
C ALA A 18 12.05 0.04 -11.11
N ILE A 19 10.75 0.02 -10.78
CA ILE A 19 10.19 0.71 -9.60
C ILE A 19 10.84 0.18 -8.31
N TYR A 20 11.01 -1.14 -8.21
CA TYR A 20 11.67 -1.77 -7.07
C TYR A 20 13.13 -1.31 -6.92
N ALA A 21 13.88 -1.16 -8.02
CA ALA A 21 15.24 -0.63 -8.01
C ALA A 21 15.29 0.83 -7.53
N PHE A 22 14.34 1.67 -7.93
CA PHE A 22 14.19 3.03 -7.37
C PHE A 22 13.93 3.00 -5.86
N GLY A 23 13.06 2.10 -5.40
CA GLY A 23 12.81 1.89 -3.97
C GLY A 23 14.05 1.46 -3.19
N LEU A 24 14.84 0.52 -3.73
CA LEU A 24 16.13 0.12 -3.16
C LEU A 24 17.14 1.26 -3.11
N ALA A 25 17.22 2.07 -4.18
CA ALA A 25 18.11 3.22 -4.22
C ALA A 25 17.75 4.29 -3.18
N GLY A 26 16.45 4.51 -2.93
CA GLY A 26 15.95 5.38 -1.88
C GLY A 26 16.23 4.83 -0.47
N LEU A 27 16.07 3.51 -0.27
CA LEU A 27 16.37 2.86 1.00
C LEU A 27 17.87 2.88 1.33
N GLN A 28 18.72 2.60 0.34
CA GLN A 28 20.17 2.74 0.47
C GLN A 28 20.54 4.16 0.89
N ARG A 29 19.94 5.17 0.25
CA ARG A 29 20.19 6.57 0.59
C ARG A 29 19.77 6.92 2.02
N ALA A 30 18.63 6.38 2.46
CA ALA A 30 18.18 6.56 3.84
C ALA A 30 19.11 5.87 4.86
N ASP A 31 19.68 4.72 4.52
CA ASP A 31 20.67 4.01 5.34
C ASP A 31 22.02 4.76 5.41
N GLU A 32 22.44 5.40 4.32
CA GLU A 32 23.64 6.25 4.29
C GLU A 32 23.50 7.49 5.17
N LEU A 33 22.37 8.20 5.09
CA LEU A 33 22.14 9.46 5.80
C LEU A 33 21.82 9.29 7.29
N TYR A 34 21.08 8.24 7.65
CA TYR A 34 20.57 8.06 9.02
C TYR A 34 21.24 6.90 9.76
N GLY A 35 22.30 6.31 9.20
CA GLY A 35 23.10 5.25 9.80
C GLY A 35 22.68 3.84 9.36
N ALA A 36 23.66 2.93 9.31
CA ALA A 36 23.47 1.57 8.78
C ALA A 36 22.33 0.83 9.48
N SER A 37 21.26 0.53 8.73
CA SER A 37 20.35 -0.55 9.09
C SER A 37 20.61 -1.75 8.21
N ARG A 38 20.21 -2.93 8.69
CA ARG A 38 20.13 -4.13 7.85
C ARG A 38 18.87 -4.14 6.98
N LEU A 39 18.17 -3.02 6.80
CA LEU A 39 16.91 -2.99 6.04
C LEU A 39 17.18 -3.17 4.54
N PHE A 40 18.20 -2.53 3.98
CA PHE A 40 18.60 -2.76 2.59
C PHE A 40 18.93 -4.24 2.32
N GLU A 41 19.74 -4.86 3.18
CA GLU A 41 20.08 -6.28 3.09
C GLU A 41 18.85 -7.18 3.20
N ARG A 42 17.98 -6.91 4.18
CA ARG A 42 16.71 -7.63 4.34
C ARG A 42 15.82 -7.48 3.11
N GLN A 43 15.78 -6.30 2.51
CA GLN A 43 14.98 -6.03 1.32
C GLN A 43 15.46 -6.84 0.12
N LEU A 44 16.78 -6.96 -0.08
CA LEU A 44 17.36 -7.85 -1.09
C LEU A 44 16.99 -9.32 -0.87
N ILE A 45 16.99 -9.80 0.37
CA ILE A 45 16.55 -11.17 0.71
C ILE A 45 15.06 -11.34 0.35
N TRP A 46 14.21 -10.37 0.68
CA TRP A 46 12.79 -10.41 0.30
C TRP A 46 12.59 -10.39 -1.23
N ALA A 47 13.37 -9.62 -1.97
CA ALA A 47 13.35 -9.65 -3.44
C ALA A 47 13.71 -11.04 -3.97
N ALA A 48 14.78 -11.64 -3.43
CA ALA A 48 15.24 -12.95 -3.82
C ALA A 48 14.21 -14.06 -3.54
N ILE A 49 13.40 -13.91 -2.48
CA ILE A 49 12.28 -14.82 -2.17
C ILE A 49 11.06 -14.52 -3.05
N ALA A 50 10.74 -13.26 -3.30
CA ALA A 50 9.55 -12.84 -4.05
C ALA A 50 9.58 -13.29 -5.51
N ILE A 51 10.75 -13.30 -6.17
CA ILE A 51 10.89 -13.70 -7.58
C ILE A 51 10.47 -15.18 -7.79
N PRO A 52 11.01 -16.16 -7.05
CA PRO A 52 10.55 -17.55 -7.12
C PRO A 52 9.06 -17.71 -6.79
N VAL A 53 8.54 -17.00 -5.78
CA VAL A 53 7.12 -17.05 -5.41
C VAL A 53 6.22 -16.52 -6.53
N MET A 54 6.62 -15.42 -7.17
CA MET A 54 5.95 -14.89 -8.36
C MET A 54 5.94 -15.92 -9.49
N MET A 55 7.10 -16.54 -9.78
CA MET A 55 7.22 -17.58 -10.81
C MET A 55 6.35 -18.81 -10.52
N ALA A 56 6.28 -19.25 -9.26
CA ALA A 56 5.41 -20.33 -8.84
C ALA A 56 3.93 -19.96 -9.02
N THR A 57 3.56 -18.72 -8.73
CA THR A 57 2.19 -18.23 -8.89
C THR A 57 1.74 -18.22 -10.36
N VAL A 58 2.64 -17.87 -11.30
CA VAL A 58 2.36 -17.93 -12.74
C VAL A 58 2.05 -19.36 -13.22
N ALA A 59 2.59 -20.38 -12.55
CA ALA A 59 2.31 -21.77 -12.89
C ALA A 59 0.90 -22.23 -12.44
N VAL A 60 0.23 -21.47 -11.55
CA VAL A 60 -1.10 -21.84 -11.05
C VAL A 60 -2.18 -21.50 -12.09
N PRO A 61 -2.97 -22.49 -12.55
CA PRO A 61 -4.01 -22.23 -13.53
C PRO A 61 -5.10 -21.32 -12.96
N TYR A 62 -5.53 -20.32 -13.74
CA TYR A 62 -6.60 -19.39 -13.37
C TYR A 62 -7.91 -20.10 -12.94
N ARG A 63 -8.22 -21.25 -13.54
CA ARG A 63 -9.40 -22.06 -13.16
C ARG A 63 -9.33 -22.58 -11.72
N SER A 64 -8.14 -22.91 -11.24
CA SER A 64 -7.92 -23.36 -9.85
C SER A 64 -8.10 -22.21 -8.85
N LEU A 65 -7.62 -21.01 -9.23
CA LEU A 65 -7.82 -19.79 -8.43
C LEU A 65 -9.31 -19.52 -8.17
N ARG A 66 -10.17 -19.79 -9.15
CA ARG A 66 -11.62 -19.62 -9.00
C ARG A 66 -12.20 -20.51 -7.91
N SER A 67 -11.91 -21.81 -7.92
CA SER A 67 -12.44 -22.75 -6.90
C SER A 67 -11.83 -22.50 -5.52
N PHE A 68 -10.59 -22.00 -5.48
CA PHE A 68 -9.90 -21.69 -4.22
C PHE A 68 -10.27 -20.32 -3.64
N SER A 69 -10.83 -19.41 -4.45
CA SER A 69 -11.10 -18.02 -4.04
C SER A 69 -11.98 -17.91 -2.78
N THR A 70 -13.14 -18.56 -2.75
CA THR A 70 -14.07 -18.54 -1.61
C THR A 70 -13.47 -19.15 -0.33
N PRO A 71 -12.91 -20.38 -0.33
CA PRO A 71 -12.32 -20.94 0.89
C PRO A 71 -11.10 -20.13 1.35
N ALA A 72 -10.28 -19.61 0.43
CA ALA A 72 -9.15 -18.74 0.78
C ALA A 72 -9.60 -17.44 1.44
N TYR A 73 -10.64 -16.80 0.91
CA TYR A 73 -11.25 -15.61 1.50
C TYR A 73 -11.80 -15.88 2.89
N LEU A 74 -12.57 -16.97 3.08
CA LEU A 74 -13.11 -17.33 4.39
C LEU A 74 -11.99 -17.62 5.41
N LEU A 75 -10.94 -18.32 4.99
CA LEU A 75 -9.75 -18.54 5.81
C LEU A 75 -9.10 -17.21 6.21
N CYS A 76 -8.97 -16.26 5.28
CA CYS A 76 -8.41 -14.93 5.57
C CYS A 76 -9.28 -14.15 6.56
N VAL A 77 -10.61 -14.22 6.44
CA VAL A 77 -11.53 -13.61 7.43
C VAL A 77 -11.32 -14.21 8.82
N VAL A 78 -11.14 -15.54 8.92
CA VAL A 78 -10.81 -16.18 10.20
C VAL A 78 -9.45 -15.70 10.72
N LEU A 79 -8.44 -15.57 9.87
CA LEU A 79 -7.12 -15.07 10.24
C LEU A 79 -7.15 -13.61 10.72
N LEU A 80 -7.99 -12.75 10.14
CA LEU A 80 -8.22 -11.39 10.64
C LEU A 80 -8.79 -11.41 12.07
N VAL A 81 -9.74 -12.31 12.35
CA VAL A 81 -10.28 -12.47 13.71
C VAL A 81 -9.18 -12.94 14.67
N VAL A 82 -8.34 -13.89 14.26
CA VAL A 82 -7.21 -14.39 15.06
C VAL A 82 -6.21 -13.28 15.39
N VAL A 83 -5.89 -12.42 14.42
CA VAL A 83 -4.94 -11.31 14.60
C VAL A 83 -5.38 -10.32 15.68
N LEU A 84 -6.69 -10.11 15.87
CA LEU A 84 -7.18 -9.22 16.91
C LEU A 84 -6.79 -9.65 18.34
N PHE A 85 -6.42 -10.92 18.53
CA PHE A 85 -5.94 -11.46 19.82
C PHE A 85 -4.41 -11.43 19.97
N MET A 86 -3.67 -11.04 18.93
CA MET A 86 -2.21 -10.96 18.94
C MET A 86 -1.71 -9.68 19.65
N PRO A 87 -0.46 -9.65 20.13
CA PRO A 87 0.12 -8.45 20.74
C PRO A 87 0.16 -7.29 19.74
N ALA A 88 -0.08 -6.07 20.24
CA ALA A 88 -0.01 -4.86 19.42
C ALA A 88 1.45 -4.45 19.21
N ILE A 89 1.82 -4.17 17.96
CA ILE A 89 3.10 -3.58 17.56
C ILE A 89 2.80 -2.16 17.10
N ASN A 90 3.45 -1.15 17.70
CA ASN A 90 3.22 0.27 17.39
C ASN A 90 1.73 0.68 17.46
N GLY A 91 1.02 0.21 18.50
CA GLY A 91 -0.39 0.51 18.70
C GLY A 91 -1.35 -0.26 17.78
N SER A 92 -0.85 -1.24 17.03
CA SER A 92 -1.61 -1.96 16.02
C SER A 92 -1.49 -3.48 16.10
N ARG A 93 -2.62 -4.19 16.09
CA ARG A 93 -2.70 -5.65 16.07
C ARG A 93 -2.92 -6.14 14.64
N ARG A 94 -1.85 -6.24 13.85
CA ARG A 94 -1.90 -6.63 12.42
C ARG A 94 -1.06 -7.86 12.07
N TRP A 95 -0.15 -8.23 12.96
CA TRP A 95 0.91 -9.18 12.66
C TRP A 95 0.72 -10.46 13.46
N ILE A 96 0.74 -11.60 12.76
CA ILE A 96 0.88 -12.92 13.37
C ILE A 96 2.38 -13.27 13.36
N PRO A 97 3.05 -13.33 14.52
CA PRO A 97 4.45 -13.74 14.57
C PRO A 97 4.53 -15.25 14.31
N LEU A 98 5.04 -15.65 13.14
CA LEU A 98 5.31 -17.05 12.80
C LEU A 98 6.71 -17.50 13.25
N GLY A 99 7.43 -16.65 14.00
CA GLY A 99 8.79 -16.87 14.51
C GLY A 99 9.88 -16.49 13.51
N PHE A 100 9.77 -16.93 12.26
CA PHE A 100 10.73 -16.59 11.19
C PHE A 100 10.27 -15.44 10.29
N LEU A 101 8.96 -15.17 10.27
CA LEU A 101 8.37 -14.04 9.56
C LEU A 101 7.15 -13.52 10.30
N ASP A 102 6.87 -12.23 10.13
CA ASP A 102 5.63 -11.62 10.58
C ASP A 102 4.62 -11.66 9.43
N PHE A 103 3.54 -12.40 9.62
CA PHE A 103 2.50 -12.56 8.60
C PHE A 103 1.38 -11.55 8.85
N GLN A 104 1.03 -10.77 7.82
CA GLN A 104 -0.06 -9.81 7.88
C GLN A 104 -1.27 -10.36 7.08
N PRO A 105 -2.33 -10.87 7.74
CA PRO A 105 -3.48 -11.44 7.03
C PRO A 105 -4.25 -10.42 6.21
N SER A 106 -4.24 -9.14 6.59
CA SER A 106 -4.96 -8.09 5.88
C SER A 106 -4.44 -7.86 4.47
N GLU A 107 -3.15 -8.10 4.21
CA GLU A 107 -2.55 -8.11 2.87
C GLU A 107 -3.15 -9.20 1.97
N VAL A 108 -3.16 -10.45 2.47
CA VAL A 108 -3.69 -11.60 1.73
C VAL A 108 -5.21 -11.51 1.58
N THR A 109 -5.89 -10.91 2.56
CA THR A 109 -7.34 -10.68 2.50
C THR A 109 -7.72 -9.80 1.32
N ARG A 110 -6.95 -8.74 1.00
CA ARG A 110 -7.25 -7.88 -0.16
C ARG A 110 -7.27 -8.69 -1.47
N LEU A 111 -6.28 -9.54 -1.67
CA LEU A 111 -6.17 -10.38 -2.88
C LEU A 111 -7.30 -11.41 -2.95
N THR A 112 -7.52 -12.16 -1.87
CA THR A 112 -8.56 -13.20 -1.82
C THR A 112 -9.96 -12.62 -1.88
N PHE A 113 -10.19 -11.43 -1.32
CA PHE A 113 -11.43 -10.67 -1.44
C PHE A 113 -11.73 -10.32 -2.90
N ILE A 114 -10.77 -9.75 -3.65
CA ILE A 114 -10.95 -9.42 -5.07
C ILE A 114 -11.36 -10.68 -5.85
N LEU A 115 -10.63 -11.78 -5.64
CA LEU A 115 -10.89 -13.04 -6.33
C LEU A 115 -12.25 -13.62 -5.98
N ALA A 116 -12.60 -13.66 -4.70
CA ALA A 116 -13.86 -14.22 -4.22
C ALA A 116 -15.06 -13.37 -4.66
N LEU A 117 -14.92 -12.04 -4.60
CA LEU A 117 -15.95 -11.11 -5.06
C LEU A 117 -16.15 -11.27 -6.58
N ALA A 118 -15.08 -11.28 -7.37
CA ALA A 118 -15.18 -11.50 -8.81
C ALA A 118 -15.81 -12.86 -9.14
N ALA A 119 -15.37 -13.94 -8.49
CA ALA A 119 -15.92 -15.29 -8.69
C ALA A 119 -17.40 -15.39 -8.32
N HIS A 120 -17.84 -14.67 -7.28
CA HIS A 120 -19.23 -14.58 -6.89
C HIS A 120 -20.05 -13.81 -7.94
N LEU A 121 -19.53 -12.66 -8.39
CA LEU A 121 -20.22 -11.81 -9.36
C LEU A 121 -20.37 -12.47 -10.74
N MET A 122 -19.42 -13.33 -11.12
CA MET A 122 -19.45 -14.05 -12.41
C MET A 122 -20.64 -15.00 -12.60
N HIS A 123 -21.25 -15.52 -11.53
CA HIS A 123 -22.23 -16.62 -11.62
C HIS A 123 -23.68 -16.20 -11.41
N GLN A 124 -23.97 -14.91 -11.17
CA GLN A 124 -25.35 -14.49 -10.92
C GLN A 124 -25.80 -13.39 -11.87
N ASP A 125 -27.01 -13.55 -12.41
CA ASP A 125 -27.76 -12.46 -13.04
C ASP A 125 -28.43 -11.55 -11.99
N ARG A 126 -28.41 -11.96 -10.71
CA ARG A 126 -29.07 -11.26 -9.59
C ARG A 126 -28.39 -9.97 -9.15
N HIS A 127 -27.18 -9.65 -9.62
CA HIS A 127 -26.54 -8.34 -9.38
C HIS A 127 -27.34 -7.17 -9.97
N ARG A 128 -28.35 -7.45 -10.78
CA ARG A 128 -29.33 -6.48 -11.27
C ARG A 128 -30.40 -6.13 -10.22
N ASN A 129 -30.60 -6.94 -9.19
CA ASN A 129 -31.59 -6.72 -8.12
C ASN A 129 -30.92 -6.32 -6.80
N LEU A 130 -31.57 -5.48 -5.99
CA LEU A 130 -31.02 -5.00 -4.71
C LEU A 130 -30.67 -6.14 -3.74
N THR A 131 -31.46 -7.21 -3.73
CA THR A 131 -31.19 -8.40 -2.91
C THR A 131 -29.94 -9.16 -3.35
N GLY A 132 -29.47 -8.99 -4.59
CA GLY A 132 -28.26 -9.62 -5.08
C GLY A 132 -26.98 -8.88 -4.67
N LEU A 133 -27.10 -7.66 -4.14
CA LEU A 133 -25.96 -6.90 -3.63
C LEU A 133 -25.65 -7.17 -2.15
N THR A 134 -26.55 -7.82 -1.42
CA THR A 134 -26.36 -8.11 0.01
C THR A 134 -25.08 -8.92 0.25
N ILE A 135 -24.83 -9.94 -0.57
CA ILE A 135 -23.64 -10.79 -0.44
C ILE A 135 -22.35 -10.01 -0.77
N PRO A 136 -22.23 -9.29 -1.92
CA PRO A 136 -21.11 -8.39 -2.19
C PRO A 136 -20.82 -7.39 -1.08
N PHE A 137 -21.85 -6.73 -0.53
CA PHE A 137 -21.68 -5.81 0.58
C PHE A 137 -21.20 -6.53 1.84
N LEU A 138 -21.74 -7.70 2.17
CA LEU A 138 -21.29 -8.48 3.32
C LEU A 138 -19.83 -8.93 3.17
N MET A 139 -19.45 -9.41 1.99
CA MET A 139 -18.06 -9.79 1.67
C MET A 139 -17.10 -8.61 1.75
N THR A 140 -17.59 -7.38 1.64
CA THR A 140 -16.77 -6.16 1.76
C THR A 140 -16.73 -5.65 3.19
N PHE A 141 -17.89 -5.54 3.86
CA PHE A 141 -17.99 -4.95 5.18
C PHE A 141 -17.42 -5.82 6.28
N VAL A 142 -17.52 -7.15 6.18
CA VAL A 142 -16.93 -8.05 7.17
C VAL A 142 -15.42 -7.82 7.33
N PRO A 143 -14.59 -7.95 6.27
CA PRO A 143 -13.16 -7.71 6.40
C PRO A 143 -12.85 -6.23 6.66
N LEU A 144 -13.59 -5.28 6.08
CA LEU A 144 -13.40 -3.85 6.36
C LEU A 144 -13.53 -3.55 7.85
N LEU A 145 -14.59 -4.03 8.51
CA LEU A 145 -14.82 -3.78 9.94
C LEU A 145 -13.79 -4.49 10.82
N LEU A 146 -13.32 -5.68 10.42
CA LEU A 146 -12.27 -6.38 11.13
C LEU A 146 -10.94 -5.62 11.04
N VAL A 147 -10.55 -5.18 9.85
CA VAL A 147 -9.32 -4.42 9.61
C VAL A 147 -9.35 -3.04 10.29
N LEU A 148 -10.53 -2.40 10.39
CA LEU A 148 -10.67 -1.18 11.20
C LEU A 148 -10.42 -1.41 12.69
N LYS A 149 -10.69 -2.61 13.22
CA LYS A 149 -10.32 -2.97 14.60
C LYS A 149 -8.83 -3.27 14.77
N GLU A 150 -8.08 -3.45 13.68
CA GLU A 150 -6.60 -3.58 13.64
C GLU A 150 -5.88 -2.22 13.55
N PRO A 151 -6.54 -1.13 13.98
CA PRO A 151 -6.33 0.25 13.52
C PRO A 151 -5.72 0.48 12.12
N ASP A 152 -6.03 -0.36 11.11
CA ASP A 152 -5.45 -0.22 9.75
C ASP A 152 -6.36 0.51 8.77
N LEU A 153 -6.40 1.83 8.90
CA LEU A 153 -7.20 2.65 8.01
C LEU A 153 -6.77 2.52 6.54
N GLY A 154 -5.47 2.51 6.26
CA GLY A 154 -4.95 2.47 4.89
C GLY A 154 -5.43 1.22 4.14
N THR A 155 -5.37 0.07 4.82
CA THR A 155 -5.86 -1.19 4.25
C THR A 155 -7.38 -1.24 4.19
N ALA A 156 -8.09 -0.74 5.21
CA ALA A 156 -9.55 -0.73 5.25
C ALA A 156 -10.18 0.12 4.13
N MET A 157 -9.56 1.25 3.78
CA MET A 157 -10.07 2.18 2.76
C MET A 157 -10.08 1.58 1.35
N LEU A 158 -9.27 0.55 1.08
CA LEU A 158 -9.18 -0.07 -0.25
C LEU A 158 -10.38 -0.97 -0.58
N PHE A 159 -11.08 -1.51 0.42
CA PHE A 159 -12.19 -2.43 0.18
C PHE A 159 -13.37 -1.77 -0.56
N LEU A 160 -13.65 -0.49 -0.29
CA LEU A 160 -14.78 0.23 -0.89
C LEU A 160 -14.56 0.57 -2.38
N PRO A 161 -13.42 1.17 -2.80
CA PRO A 161 -13.11 1.35 -4.22
C PRO A 161 -13.03 0.04 -5.00
N VAL A 162 -12.49 -1.02 -4.39
CA VAL A 162 -12.43 -2.35 -5.01
C VAL A 162 -13.83 -2.92 -5.24
N LEU A 163 -14.72 -2.83 -4.25
CA LEU A 163 -16.13 -3.23 -4.42
C LEU A 163 -16.76 -2.48 -5.59
N PHE A 164 -16.58 -1.16 -5.66
CA PHE A 164 -17.10 -0.34 -6.75
C PHE A 164 -16.53 -0.78 -8.11
N ALA A 165 -15.21 -0.94 -8.22
CA ALA A 165 -14.54 -1.31 -9.46
C ALA A 165 -14.99 -2.70 -9.96
N VAL A 166 -15.11 -3.68 -9.06
CA VAL A 166 -15.52 -5.05 -9.40
C VAL A 166 -17.01 -5.10 -9.77
N LEU A 167 -17.88 -4.34 -9.09
CA LEU A 167 -19.29 -4.17 -9.49
C LEU A 167 -19.43 -3.50 -10.86
N PHE A 168 -18.62 -2.48 -11.13
CA PHE A 168 -18.60 -1.78 -12.41
C PHE A 168 -18.17 -2.73 -13.54
N ALA A 169 -17.07 -3.47 -13.34
CA ALA A 169 -16.58 -4.47 -14.29
C ALA A 169 -17.58 -5.60 -14.53
N ALA A 170 -18.36 -5.99 -13.51
CA ALA A 170 -19.43 -6.99 -13.63
C ALA A 170 -20.68 -6.47 -14.37
N GLY A 171 -20.74 -5.18 -14.73
CA GLY A 171 -21.89 -4.59 -15.44
C GLY A 171 -23.10 -4.36 -14.53
N ALA A 172 -22.87 -4.05 -13.24
CA ALA A 172 -23.94 -3.68 -12.32
C ALA A 172 -24.72 -2.43 -12.82
N ARG A 173 -26.02 -2.38 -12.53
CA ARG A 173 -26.85 -1.21 -12.89
C ARG A 173 -26.30 0.06 -12.26
N THR A 174 -26.43 1.20 -12.95
CA THR A 174 -25.99 2.52 -12.46
C THR A 174 -26.52 2.84 -11.06
N LYS A 175 -27.76 2.48 -10.74
CA LYS A 175 -28.35 2.63 -9.39
C LYS A 175 -27.55 1.93 -8.28
N HIS A 176 -26.99 0.76 -8.58
CA HIS A 176 -26.20 -0.02 -7.61
C HIS A 176 -24.82 0.58 -7.41
N LEU A 177 -24.22 1.09 -8.49
CA LEU A 177 -22.95 1.83 -8.45
C LEU A 177 -23.09 3.12 -7.65
N THR A 178 -24.17 3.89 -7.88
CA THR A 178 -24.45 5.11 -7.09
C THR A 178 -24.70 4.78 -5.63
N MET A 179 -25.39 3.67 -5.34
CA MET A 179 -25.60 3.22 -3.96
C MET A 179 -24.27 2.86 -3.29
N ALA A 180 -23.39 2.10 -3.95
CA ALA A 180 -22.06 1.78 -3.41
C ALA A 180 -21.22 3.04 -3.16
N ALA A 181 -21.25 4.01 -4.08
CA ALA A 181 -20.56 5.29 -3.93
C ALA A 181 -21.11 6.11 -2.74
N ILE A 182 -22.43 6.21 -2.61
CA ILE A 182 -23.09 6.91 -1.50
C ILE A 182 -22.75 6.23 -0.17
N THR A 183 -22.79 4.90 -0.10
CA THR A 183 -22.43 4.17 1.12
C THR A 183 -20.95 4.42 1.49
N GLY A 184 -20.05 4.43 0.52
CA GLY A 184 -18.65 4.79 0.76
C GLY A 184 -18.48 6.21 1.30
N LEU A 185 -19.21 7.17 0.73
CA LEU A 185 -19.21 8.56 1.19
C LEU A 185 -19.76 8.71 2.62
N LEU A 186 -20.87 8.04 2.92
CA LEU A 186 -21.50 8.06 4.24
C LEU A 186 -20.64 7.41 5.34
N LEU A 187 -19.71 6.53 4.96
CA LEU A 187 -18.76 5.92 5.89
C LEU A 187 -17.54 6.82 6.19
N MET A 188 -17.32 7.90 5.45
CA MET A 188 -16.17 8.80 5.67
C MET A 188 -16.10 9.35 7.12
N PRO A 189 -17.20 9.82 7.74
CA PRO A 189 -17.15 10.28 9.13
C PRO A 189 -16.76 9.16 10.11
N VAL A 190 -17.26 7.94 9.89
CA VAL A 190 -16.90 6.78 10.71
C VAL A 190 -15.41 6.48 10.58
N LEU A 191 -14.92 6.42 9.33
CA LEU A 191 -13.50 6.22 9.05
C LEU A 191 -12.64 7.29 9.74
N TRP A 192 -13.04 8.56 9.68
CA TRP A 192 -12.37 9.66 10.38
C TRP A 192 -12.27 9.44 11.90
N THR A 193 -13.36 9.02 12.53
CA THR A 193 -13.37 8.75 13.98
C THR A 193 -12.52 7.56 14.40
N GLN A 194 -12.21 6.63 13.49
CA GLN A 194 -11.33 5.49 13.74
C GLN A 194 -9.86 5.77 13.44
N MET A 195 -9.52 6.92 12.82
CA MET A 195 -8.13 7.27 12.54
C MET A 195 -7.33 7.56 13.82
N ASN A 196 -6.08 7.09 13.87
CA ASN A 196 -5.14 7.45 14.92
C ASN A 196 -4.76 8.94 14.82
N ALA A 197 -4.21 9.51 15.91
CA ALA A 197 -3.78 10.91 15.95
C ALA A 197 -2.79 11.25 14.81
N GLU A 198 -1.81 10.38 14.58
CA GLU A 198 -0.83 10.50 13.47
C GLU A 198 -1.48 10.48 12.08
N GLN A 199 -2.51 9.66 11.88
CA GLN A 199 -3.19 9.57 10.59
C GLN A 199 -4.02 10.83 10.33
N ARG A 200 -4.73 11.34 11.34
CA ARG A 200 -5.48 12.60 11.22
C ARG A 200 -4.56 13.78 11.01
N SER A 201 -3.45 13.81 11.73
CA SER A 201 -2.37 14.78 11.61
C SER A 201 -1.93 14.95 10.15
N ARG A 202 -1.66 13.85 9.44
CA ARG A 202 -1.31 13.88 8.01
C ARG A 202 -2.39 14.48 7.10
N VAL A 203 -3.67 14.27 7.39
CA VAL A 203 -4.76 14.86 6.59
C VAL A 203 -4.91 16.35 6.91
N VAL A 204 -4.89 16.71 8.18
CA VAL A 204 -5.03 18.11 8.62
C VAL A 204 -3.83 18.94 8.18
N SER A 205 -2.62 18.37 8.18
CA SER A 205 -1.39 19.06 7.77
C SER A 205 -1.42 19.51 6.32
N VAL A 206 -2.15 18.81 5.44
CA VAL A 206 -2.34 19.23 4.04
C VAL A 206 -3.13 20.54 3.95
N PHE A 207 -4.17 20.69 4.77
CA PHE A 207 -5.04 21.88 4.73
C PHE A 207 -4.51 23.04 5.59
N ARG A 208 -3.71 22.74 6.62
CA ARG A 208 -3.14 23.74 7.54
C ARG A 208 -1.66 24.06 7.25
N GLN A 209 -1.15 23.58 6.13
CA GLN A 209 0.25 23.81 5.76
C GLN A 209 0.51 25.30 5.62
N GLN A 210 1.56 25.79 6.28
CA GLN A 210 2.10 27.12 6.08
C GLN A 210 3.50 26.95 5.50
N ASP A 211 3.71 27.48 4.30
CA ASP A 211 5.02 27.47 3.65
C ASP A 211 5.80 28.73 4.05
N GLY A 212 7.05 28.55 4.46
CA GLY A 212 7.93 29.62 4.93
C GLY A 212 7.86 29.84 6.46
N GLY A 213 9.01 30.14 7.07
CA GLY A 213 9.15 30.32 8.52
C GLY A 213 9.87 29.17 9.21
N ASN A 214 9.81 29.16 10.55
CA ASN A 214 10.46 28.12 11.37
C ASN A 214 9.69 26.80 11.29
N ALA A 215 10.40 25.68 11.45
CA ALA A 215 9.79 24.35 11.43
C ALA A 215 8.66 24.24 12.48
N PRO A 216 7.43 23.86 12.07
CA PRO A 216 6.33 23.71 13.00
C PRO A 216 6.59 22.55 13.97
N ALA A 217 6.29 22.75 15.25
CA ALA A 217 6.36 21.68 16.25
C ALA A 217 5.18 20.70 16.07
N GLY A 218 5.44 19.40 16.17
CA GLY A 218 4.41 18.36 16.12
C GLY A 218 4.00 17.93 14.70
N ASP A 219 2.69 17.94 14.43
CA ASP A 219 2.05 17.32 13.26
C ASP A 219 2.61 17.76 11.89
N GLY A 220 3.03 19.03 11.78
CA GLY A 220 3.58 19.59 10.54
C GLY A 220 5.08 19.32 10.33
N PHE A 221 5.79 18.83 11.35
CA PHE A 221 7.25 18.71 11.33
C PHE A 221 7.74 17.80 10.20
N HIS A 222 7.17 16.59 10.12
CA HIS A 222 7.56 15.62 9.09
C HIS A 222 7.31 16.11 7.67
N LEU A 223 6.18 16.79 7.45
CA LEU A 223 5.84 17.36 6.15
C LEU A 223 6.78 18.52 5.79
N HIS A 224 7.04 19.43 6.73
CA HIS A 224 7.96 20.55 6.53
C HIS A 224 9.38 20.05 6.20
N GLN A 225 9.88 19.11 7.00
CA GLN A 225 11.21 18.51 6.83
C GLN A 225 11.33 17.78 5.49
N SER A 226 10.29 17.03 5.10
CA SER A 226 10.27 16.31 3.82
C SER A 226 10.39 17.22 2.60
N LYS A 227 9.79 18.41 2.65
CA LYS A 227 9.88 19.41 1.56
C LYS A 227 11.27 20.01 1.47
N GLN A 228 11.88 20.34 2.61
CA GLN A 228 13.24 20.85 2.65
C GLN A 228 14.21 19.84 2.03
N ILE A 229 14.17 18.59 2.48
CA ILE A 229 15.06 17.53 1.94
C ILE A 229 14.79 17.30 0.45
N LEU A 230 13.53 17.24 0.03
CA LEU A 230 13.19 17.09 -1.39
C LEU A 230 13.73 18.26 -2.24
N SER A 231 13.72 19.48 -1.70
CA SER A 231 14.20 20.68 -2.40
C SER A 231 15.72 20.68 -2.60
N LEU A 232 16.48 20.04 -1.72
CA LEU A 232 17.94 19.95 -1.81
C LEU A 232 18.39 19.20 -3.08
N GLY A 233 17.61 18.21 -3.54
CA GLY A 233 17.91 17.44 -4.75
C GLY A 233 17.85 18.26 -6.06
N GLY A 234 17.20 19.42 -6.08
CA GLY A 234 17.07 20.26 -7.27
C GLY A 234 16.56 19.51 -8.50
N ILE A 235 17.09 19.82 -9.69
CA ILE A 235 16.66 19.18 -10.96
C ILE A 235 17.34 17.81 -11.17
N ARG A 236 18.63 17.71 -10.84
CA ARG A 236 19.49 16.57 -11.22
C ARG A 236 19.78 15.57 -10.10
N GLY A 237 19.44 15.92 -8.86
CA GLY A 237 19.83 15.17 -7.67
C GLY A 237 21.16 15.65 -7.11
N LEU A 238 21.40 15.30 -5.85
CA LEU A 238 22.67 15.52 -5.18
C LEU A 238 23.61 14.35 -5.42
N THR A 239 24.85 14.65 -5.78
CA THR A 239 25.92 13.65 -5.74
C THR A 239 26.43 13.47 -4.31
N MET A 240 27.17 12.38 -4.04
CA MET A 240 27.70 12.14 -2.70
C MET A 240 28.63 13.26 -2.23
N GLU A 241 29.40 13.85 -3.15
CA GLU A 241 30.28 15.00 -2.88
C GLU A 241 29.47 16.26 -2.52
N ASP A 242 28.35 16.51 -3.21
CA ASP A 242 27.46 17.62 -2.89
C ASP A 242 26.81 17.43 -1.52
N ALA A 243 26.47 16.20 -1.15
CA ALA A 243 25.83 15.88 0.13
C ALA A 243 26.76 16.04 1.33
N GLU A 244 28.06 15.78 1.20
CA GLU A 244 29.07 16.02 2.24
C GLU A 244 29.37 17.51 2.45
N SER A 245 29.11 18.34 1.43
CA SER A 245 29.33 19.79 1.48
C SER A 245 28.17 20.58 2.11
N LEU A 246 27.03 19.94 2.35
CA LEU A 246 25.88 20.56 3.03
C LEU A 246 26.18 20.72 4.52
N GLU A 247 25.92 21.92 5.05
CA GLU A 247 26.00 22.17 6.49
C GLU A 247 24.98 21.30 7.23
N ASP A 248 25.54 20.31 7.96
CA ASP A 248 24.91 19.44 8.94
C ASP A 248 23.68 18.63 8.47
N PRO A 249 23.87 17.56 7.65
CA PRO A 249 22.80 16.63 7.25
C PRO A 249 22.03 16.03 8.44
N ALA A 250 22.66 16.01 9.62
CA ALA A 250 22.09 15.54 10.87
C ALA A 250 21.03 16.49 11.47
N THR A 251 20.94 17.75 11.04
CA THR A 251 19.87 18.67 11.44
C THR A 251 18.58 18.45 10.65
N LEU A 252 18.65 17.84 9.45
CA LEU A 252 17.48 17.39 8.68
C LEU A 252 17.12 15.93 8.98
N GLN A 253 16.99 15.59 10.26
CA GLN A 253 16.51 14.27 10.65
C GLN A 253 15.05 14.08 10.26
N LEU A 254 14.81 13.09 9.40
CA LEU A 254 13.48 12.65 9.00
C LEU A 254 13.24 11.26 9.62
N PRO A 255 12.58 11.16 10.79
CA PRO A 255 12.50 9.91 11.54
C PRO A 255 11.87 8.74 10.76
N ALA A 256 11.03 9.03 9.75
CA ALA A 256 10.35 8.04 8.92
C ALA A 256 10.92 7.95 7.47
N ALA A 257 12.18 8.36 7.26
CA ALA A 257 12.85 8.30 5.95
C ALA A 257 12.89 6.89 5.34
N ARG A 258 12.98 5.85 6.18
CA ARG A 258 13.12 4.45 5.75
C ARG A 258 11.78 3.76 5.44
N THR A 259 10.64 4.40 5.69
CA THR A 259 9.31 3.85 5.40
C THR A 259 8.49 4.83 4.57
N ASP A 260 7.92 5.85 5.21
CA ASP A 260 6.81 6.64 4.67
C ASP A 260 7.31 7.76 3.75
N PHE A 261 8.61 8.06 3.79
CA PHE A 261 9.24 9.15 3.05
C PHE A 261 10.36 8.67 2.10
N ILE A 262 10.35 7.41 1.65
CA ILE A 262 11.32 6.90 0.67
C ILE A 262 11.33 7.74 -0.61
N PHE A 263 10.17 8.25 -1.05
CA PHE A 263 10.07 9.13 -2.22
C PHE A 263 10.91 10.40 -2.07
N VAL A 264 11.03 10.95 -0.85
CA VAL A 264 11.87 12.12 -0.56
C VAL A 264 13.34 11.78 -0.77
N MET A 265 13.77 10.59 -0.34
CA MET A 265 15.16 10.13 -0.50
C MET A 265 15.50 9.90 -1.98
N ILE A 266 14.54 9.44 -2.77
CA ILE A 266 14.69 9.32 -4.23
C ILE A 266 14.84 10.70 -4.86
N GLY A 267 14.04 11.67 -4.45
CA GLY A 267 14.09 13.03 -4.97
C GLY A 267 15.34 13.81 -4.53
N GLU A 268 15.86 13.56 -3.33
CA GLU A 268 17.14 14.08 -2.89
C GLU A 268 18.29 13.53 -3.75
N ARG A 269 18.31 12.22 -3.99
CA ARG A 269 19.37 11.53 -4.76
C ARG A 269 19.32 11.79 -6.27
N PHE A 270 18.14 11.82 -6.87
CA PHE A 270 17.97 11.89 -8.34
C PHE A 270 17.25 13.14 -8.82
N GLY A 271 16.89 14.04 -7.90
CA GLY A 271 16.23 15.31 -8.21
C GLY A 271 14.84 15.14 -8.81
N LEU A 272 14.35 16.24 -9.37
CA LEU A 272 13.08 16.30 -10.10
C LEU A 272 13.03 15.27 -11.25
N LEU A 273 14.15 15.04 -11.94
CA LEU A 273 14.22 14.09 -13.05
C LEU A 273 13.93 12.65 -12.58
N GLY A 274 14.57 12.20 -11.49
CA GLY A 274 14.32 10.87 -10.94
C GLY A 274 12.89 10.71 -10.43
N CYS A 275 12.36 11.72 -9.72
CA CYS A 275 10.95 11.73 -9.32
C CYS A 275 10.01 11.63 -10.52
N SER A 276 10.28 12.37 -11.59
CA SER A 276 9.44 12.36 -12.80
C SER A 276 9.47 11.00 -13.50
N VAL A 277 10.66 10.39 -13.62
CA VAL A 277 10.80 9.03 -14.16
C VAL A 277 10.03 8.03 -13.30
N LEU A 278 10.16 8.09 -11.97
CA LEU A 278 9.43 7.19 -11.08
C LEU A 278 7.91 7.34 -11.22
N LEU A 279 7.39 8.57 -11.28
CA LEU A 279 5.97 8.82 -11.48
C LEU A 279 5.48 8.32 -12.85
N LEU A 280 6.29 8.48 -13.89
CA LEU A 280 5.99 7.93 -15.22
C LEU A 280 5.97 6.39 -15.20
N LEU A 281 6.90 5.75 -14.49
CA LEU A 281 6.91 4.29 -14.33
C LEU A 281 5.65 3.78 -13.60
N TYR A 282 5.11 4.53 -12.63
CA TYR A 282 3.83 4.19 -11.99
C TYR A 282 2.62 4.41 -12.89
N ALA A 283 2.71 5.31 -13.87
CA ALA A 283 1.60 5.66 -14.76
C ALA A 283 1.43 4.68 -15.95
N VAL A 284 2.51 3.98 -16.33
CA VAL A 284 2.56 3.02 -17.45
C VAL A 284 2.31 1.60 -16.96
#